data_AF-A0A9Q0F245-F1
#
_entry.id   AF-A0A9Q0F245-F1
#
_cell.length_a   1.000
_cell.length_b   1.000
_cell.length_c   1.000
_cell.angle_alpha   90.00
_cell.angle_beta   90.00
_cell.angle_gamma   90.00
#
_symmetry.space_group_name_H-M   'P 1'
#
loop_
_entity.id
_entity.type
_entity.pdbx_description
1 polymer ?
#
loop_
_entity_poly.entity_id
_entity_poly.type
_entity_poly.pdbx_seq_one_letter_code
_entity_poly.pdbx_strand_id
1 'polypeptide(L)'
;MFRFIASLFQTLVASLTAGSLSLTFVLLFGGFIIPKPSSPVWLKWGFWISPLSYGEIGLTTNEFLAPRWEKIVSGNTTIGQQALEKHGLNFPSYYYWIAVFALIGCTVLLNIGFALALTFLKCKFIFTSQVALSSTHRWRIVLPFEPLTITFQDVQYYVDTPSVELCSAICSLLSQAFVNEVLETIELDEVRDSLVGIAGTSGLSTEQRKRLTVAVELVANPSIIFMDEPTSGLDARAAAIVMRAVKNIAETGRTVVCTIHQPSIDIFEAFDELVLLKIGGRIIYSGPIGQHSSRVIQYFESIPAVPKIKENYNPATWMLEVTSKSAEAAHGQDFAKIYEGSILYQ
;
A
#
# COMPACT_ATOMS: atom_id res chain seq x y z
N MET A 1 -12.19 22.08 -4.18
CA MET A 1 -11.45 21.91 -5.45
C MET A 1 -10.18 21.10 -5.27
N PHE A 2 -9.18 21.57 -4.52
CA PHE A 2 -7.90 20.84 -4.34
C PHE A 2 -8.06 19.42 -3.77
N ARG A 3 -8.94 19.23 -2.78
CA ARG A 3 -9.27 17.89 -2.24
C ARG A 3 -9.82 16.95 -3.32
N PHE A 4 -10.68 17.46 -4.20
CA PHE A 4 -11.26 16.69 -5.31
C PHE A 4 -10.20 16.33 -6.37
N ILE A 5 -9.33 17.28 -6.74
CA ILE A 5 -8.21 17.02 -7.66
C ILE A 5 -7.27 15.96 -7.08
N ALA A 6 -6.92 16.09 -5.80
CA ALA A 6 -6.08 15.11 -5.11
C ALA A 6 -6.70 13.70 -5.08
N SER A 7 -8.04 13.60 -4.96
CA SER A 7 -8.71 12.29 -5.02
C SER A 7 -8.76 11.67 -6.43
N LEU A 8 -8.53 12.45 -7.47
CA LEU A 8 -8.63 12.02 -8.88
C LEU A 8 -7.31 11.44 -9.41
N PHE A 9 -6.17 11.94 -8.90
CA PHE A 9 -4.83 11.54 -9.35
C PHE A 9 -4.13 10.67 -8.31
N GLN A 10 -3.50 9.58 -8.76
CA GLN A 10 -2.80 8.62 -7.89
C GLN A 10 -1.37 9.07 -7.52
N THR A 11 -0.78 10.00 -8.27
CA THR A 11 0.58 10.48 -8.03
C THR A 11 0.61 11.94 -7.60
N LEU A 12 1.51 12.25 -6.67
CA LEU A 12 1.68 13.61 -6.12
C LEU A 12 1.98 14.64 -7.22
N VAL A 13 2.83 14.28 -8.18
CA VAL A 13 3.25 15.16 -9.28
C VAL A 13 2.08 15.49 -10.21
N ALA A 14 1.25 14.51 -10.54
CA ALA A 14 0.07 14.73 -11.38
C ALA A 14 -0.98 15.61 -10.66
N SER A 15 -1.25 15.34 -9.38
CA SER A 15 -2.16 16.17 -8.58
C SER A 15 -1.70 17.61 -8.47
N LEU A 16 -0.40 17.84 -8.24
CA LEU A 16 0.15 19.19 -8.11
C LEU A 16 0.06 19.97 -9.42
N THR A 17 0.39 19.32 -10.54
CA THR A 17 0.32 19.93 -11.88
C THR A 17 -1.13 20.23 -12.29
N ALA A 18 -2.05 19.30 -12.05
CA ALA A 18 -3.47 19.53 -12.32
C ALA A 18 -4.07 20.62 -11.41
N GLY A 19 -3.64 20.67 -10.15
CA GLY A 19 -4.05 21.69 -9.18
C GLY A 19 -3.61 23.10 -9.60
N SER A 20 -2.35 23.26 -10.02
CA SER A 20 -1.83 24.55 -10.47
C SER A 20 -2.47 25.03 -11.78
N LEU A 21 -2.72 24.12 -12.73
CA LEU A 21 -3.47 24.43 -13.96
C LEU A 21 -4.92 24.83 -13.66
N SER A 22 -5.60 24.09 -12.79
CA SER A 22 -6.98 24.39 -12.40
C SER A 22 -7.11 25.74 -11.67
N LEU A 23 -6.16 26.06 -10.79
CA LEU A 23 -6.12 27.38 -10.13
C LEU A 23 -5.91 28.52 -11.14
N THR A 24 -5.00 28.31 -12.10
CA THR A 24 -4.74 29.28 -13.18
C THR A 24 -6.00 29.53 -14.01
N PHE A 25 -6.75 28.47 -14.32
CA PHE A 25 -8.02 28.59 -15.04
C PHE A 25 -9.07 29.39 -14.26
N VAL A 26 -9.24 29.12 -12.96
CA VAL A 26 -10.19 29.84 -12.09
C VAL A 26 -9.86 31.32 -12.00
N LEU A 27 -8.57 31.69 -11.89
CA LEU A 27 -8.11 33.07 -11.84
C LEU A 27 -8.29 33.80 -13.18
N LEU A 28 -7.95 33.14 -14.29
CA LEU A 28 -8.02 33.74 -15.63
C LEU A 28 -9.46 34.11 -16.02
N PHE A 29 -10.40 33.20 -15.75
CA PHE A 29 -11.82 33.39 -16.07
C PHE A 29 -12.62 34.04 -14.95
N GLY A 30 -11.97 34.46 -13.86
CA GLY A 30 -12.61 35.06 -12.71
C GLY A 30 -13.38 36.34 -13.00
N GLY A 31 -13.08 37.06 -14.09
CA GLY A 31 -13.69 38.34 -14.45
C GLY A 31 -12.79 39.56 -14.19
N PHE A 32 -11.89 39.43 -13.20
CA PHE A 32 -10.94 40.47 -12.82
C PHE A 32 -9.79 40.65 -13.84
N ILE A 33 -9.19 39.54 -14.32
CA ILE A 33 -8.04 39.59 -15.25
C ILE A 33 -8.52 39.82 -16.69
N ILE A 34 -9.52 39.06 -17.12
CA ILE A 34 -10.16 39.21 -18.44
C ILE A 34 -11.63 39.57 -18.21
N PRO A 35 -12.01 40.83 -18.46
CA PRO A 35 -13.41 41.24 -18.41
C PRO A 35 -14.26 40.43 -19.39
N LYS A 36 -15.47 40.05 -18.96
CA LYS A 36 -16.47 39.39 -19.81
C LYS A 36 -16.68 40.03 -21.20
N PRO A 37 -16.77 41.37 -21.35
CA PRO A 37 -17.01 41.99 -22.66
C PRO A 37 -15.83 41.89 -23.63
N SER A 38 -14.58 41.79 -23.14
CA SER A 38 -13.39 41.64 -23.98
C SER A 38 -13.09 40.19 -24.34
N SER A 39 -13.74 39.22 -23.68
CA SER A 39 -13.58 37.80 -24.01
C SER A 39 -14.25 37.42 -25.34
N PRO A 40 -13.57 36.65 -26.22
CA PRO A 40 -14.16 36.21 -27.48
C PRO A 40 -15.36 35.29 -27.21
N VAL A 41 -16.34 35.29 -28.12
CA VAL A 41 -17.64 34.61 -27.92
C VAL A 41 -17.49 33.14 -27.54
N TRP A 42 -16.49 32.46 -28.11
CA TRP A 42 -16.19 31.05 -27.85
C TRP A 42 -15.54 30.78 -26.48
N LEU A 43 -15.06 31.78 -25.74
CA LEU A 43 -14.50 31.66 -24.39
C LEU A 43 -15.45 32.13 -23.28
N LYS A 44 -16.59 32.73 -23.64
CA LYS A 44 -17.55 33.30 -22.67
C LYS A 44 -18.12 32.29 -21.67
N TRP A 45 -18.10 30.99 -21.99
CA TRP A 45 -18.55 29.93 -21.11
C TRP A 45 -17.60 29.69 -19.92
N GLY A 46 -16.30 29.91 -20.08
CA GLY A 46 -15.31 29.75 -19.00
C GLY A 46 -15.60 30.64 -17.79
N PHE A 47 -16.12 31.85 -18.04
CA PHE A 47 -16.59 32.78 -17.02
C PHE A 47 -17.73 32.20 -16.16
N TRP A 48 -18.60 31.36 -16.72
CA TRP A 48 -19.72 30.77 -15.98
C TRP A 48 -19.37 29.48 -15.25
N ILE A 49 -18.21 28.88 -15.54
CA ILE A 49 -17.71 27.68 -14.86
C ILE A 49 -16.88 28.06 -13.62
N SER A 50 -16.19 29.20 -13.67
CA SER A 50 -15.33 29.62 -12.56
C SER A 50 -16.18 30.08 -11.36
N PRO A 51 -16.01 29.48 -10.16
CA PRO A 51 -16.68 29.94 -8.96
C PRO A 51 -16.24 31.38 -8.58
N LEU A 52 -15.04 31.79 -8.99
CA LEU A 52 -14.50 33.12 -8.69
C LEU A 52 -15.35 34.23 -9.36
N SER A 53 -15.90 33.98 -10.55
CA SER A 53 -16.73 34.94 -11.28
C SER A 53 -18.05 35.23 -10.57
N TYR A 54 -18.65 34.22 -9.94
CA TYR A 54 -19.82 34.43 -9.09
C TYR A 54 -19.45 35.20 -7.80
N GLY A 55 -18.26 34.95 -7.24
CA GLY A 55 -17.72 35.75 -6.14
C GLY A 55 -17.58 37.23 -6.50
N GLU A 56 -17.02 37.53 -7.67
CA GLU A 56 -16.87 38.91 -8.16
C GLU A 56 -18.23 39.57 -8.43
N ILE A 57 -19.16 38.87 -9.08
CA ILE A 57 -20.53 39.38 -9.31
C ILE A 57 -21.21 39.69 -7.97
N GLY A 58 -21.16 38.77 -7.01
CA GLY A 58 -21.78 38.96 -5.70
C GLY A 58 -21.21 40.14 -4.92
N LEU A 59 -19.88 40.31 -4.92
CA LEU A 59 -19.20 41.42 -4.24
C LEU A 59 -19.48 42.76 -4.91
N THR A 60 -19.33 42.83 -6.24
CA THR A 60 -19.48 44.08 -7.00
C THR A 60 -20.94 44.57 -7.04
N THR A 61 -21.91 43.67 -7.22
CA THR A 61 -23.33 44.05 -7.15
C THR A 61 -23.75 44.50 -5.75
N ASN A 62 -23.24 43.85 -4.69
CA ASN A 62 -23.55 44.25 -3.31
C ASN A 62 -22.92 45.61 -2.95
N GLU A 63 -21.70 45.90 -3.40
CA GLU A 63 -21.01 47.15 -3.05
C GLU A 63 -21.46 48.33 -3.92
N PHE A 64 -21.51 48.17 -5.25
CA PHE A 64 -21.79 49.29 -6.17
C PHE A 64 -23.28 49.64 -6.31
N LEU A 65 -24.19 48.77 -5.88
CA LEU A 65 -25.63 49.08 -5.78
C LEU A 65 -26.02 49.58 -4.38
N ALA A 66 -25.06 49.74 -3.47
CA ALA A 66 -25.34 50.27 -2.14
C ALA A 66 -25.66 51.78 -2.20
N PRO A 67 -26.47 52.32 -1.25
CA PRO A 67 -26.87 53.73 -1.22
C PRO A 67 -25.70 54.74 -1.23
N ARG A 68 -24.50 54.30 -0.83
CA ARG A 68 -23.27 55.11 -0.81
C ARG A 68 -22.78 55.50 -2.22
N TRP A 69 -23.09 54.69 -3.23
CA TRP A 69 -22.64 54.83 -4.62
C TRP A 69 -23.73 55.40 -5.54
N GLU A 70 -24.87 55.80 -4.97
CA GLU A 70 -26.07 56.28 -5.67
C GLU A 70 -26.00 57.76 -6.08
N LYS A 71 -24.82 58.38 -6.01
CA LYS A 71 -24.62 59.74 -6.49
C LYS A 71 -24.85 59.78 -8.00
N ILE A 72 -25.77 60.63 -8.44
CA ILE A 72 -26.12 60.80 -9.84
C ILE A 72 -25.00 61.59 -10.52
N VAL A 73 -24.44 61.04 -11.61
CA VAL A 73 -23.44 61.73 -12.43
C VAL A 73 -23.95 61.77 -13.86
N SER A 74 -24.28 62.99 -14.31
CA SER A 74 -24.59 63.40 -15.70
C SER A 74 -25.19 62.31 -16.60
N GLY A 75 -26.53 62.32 -16.71
CA GLY A 75 -27.33 61.22 -17.24
C GLY A 75 -28.00 60.49 -16.06
N ASN A 76 -29.16 59.88 -16.26
CA ASN A 76 -29.94 59.22 -15.19
C ASN A 76 -29.26 57.97 -14.58
N THR A 77 -27.93 57.84 -14.65
CA THR A 77 -27.15 56.71 -14.17
C THR A 77 -26.36 57.07 -12.91
N THR A 78 -26.24 56.11 -12.01
CA THR A 78 -25.44 56.24 -10.78
C THR A 78 -23.96 55.97 -11.07
N ILE A 79 -23.06 56.54 -10.26
CA ILE A 79 -21.61 56.25 -10.36
C ILE A 79 -21.35 54.74 -10.27
N GLY A 80 -22.08 54.04 -9.39
CA GLY A 80 -21.97 52.59 -9.23
C GLY A 80 -22.31 51.82 -10.50
N GLN A 81 -23.40 52.19 -11.20
CA GLN A 81 -23.77 51.57 -12.47
C GLN A 81 -22.75 51.84 -13.58
N GLN A 82 -22.23 53.06 -13.66
CA GLN A 82 -21.20 53.40 -14.64
C GLN A 82 -19.90 52.61 -14.42
N ALA A 83 -19.53 52.37 -13.15
CA ALA A 83 -18.40 51.50 -12.80
C ALA A 83 -18.66 50.04 -13.21
N LEU A 84 -19.84 49.50 -12.92
CA LEU A 84 -20.23 48.14 -13.29
C LEU A 84 -20.28 47.95 -14.82
N GLU A 85 -20.75 48.94 -15.56
CA GLU A 85 -20.78 48.92 -17.03
C GLU A 85 -19.38 48.90 -17.63
N LYS A 86 -18.46 49.71 -17.09
CA LYS A 86 -17.06 49.75 -17.54
C LYS A 86 -16.35 48.40 -17.35
N HIS A 87 -16.68 47.67 -16.28
CA HIS A 87 -16.15 46.34 -16.02
C HIS A 87 -16.96 45.20 -16.69
N GLY A 88 -18.10 45.51 -17.33
CA GLY A 88 -18.96 44.53 -17.98
C GLY A 88 -19.70 43.60 -17.01
N LEU A 89 -19.91 44.07 -15.78
CA LEU A 89 -20.57 43.37 -14.67
C LEU A 89 -21.91 44.03 -14.29
N ASN A 90 -22.53 44.78 -15.21
CA ASN A 90 -23.85 45.38 -15.00
C ASN A 90 -24.93 44.29 -14.99
N PHE A 91 -25.14 43.69 -13.82
CA PHE A 91 -26.17 42.68 -13.57
C PHE A 91 -27.26 43.26 -12.65
N PRO A 92 -28.54 42.90 -12.88
CA PRO A 92 -29.62 43.24 -11.96
C PRO A 92 -29.40 42.70 -10.54
N SER A 93 -29.99 43.34 -9.54
CA SER A 93 -29.79 43.03 -8.11
C SER A 93 -30.10 41.58 -7.71
N TYR A 94 -30.95 40.85 -8.44
CA TYR A 94 -31.25 39.45 -8.15
C TYR A 94 -30.08 38.50 -8.45
N TYR A 95 -29.10 38.90 -9.28
CA TYR A 95 -27.91 38.10 -9.57
C TYR A 95 -27.02 37.89 -8.34
N TYR A 96 -27.15 38.73 -7.31
CA TYR A 96 -26.52 38.51 -6.02
C TYR A 96 -26.91 37.13 -5.44
N TRP A 97 -28.21 36.83 -5.39
CA TRP A 97 -28.70 35.55 -4.86
C TRP A 97 -28.29 34.38 -5.75
N ILE A 98 -28.29 34.57 -7.07
CA ILE A 98 -27.80 33.56 -8.02
C ILE A 98 -26.32 33.23 -7.73
N ALA A 99 -25.49 34.24 -7.49
CA ALA A 99 -24.08 34.04 -7.15
C ALA A 99 -23.91 33.27 -5.83
N VAL A 100 -24.70 33.60 -4.79
CA VAL A 100 -24.68 32.87 -3.52
C VAL A 100 -25.03 31.39 -3.70
N PHE A 101 -26.13 31.10 -4.41
CA PHE A 101 -26.53 29.71 -4.67
C PHE A 101 -25.52 28.97 -5.56
N ALA A 102 -24.91 29.63 -6.54
CA ALA A 102 -23.88 29.04 -7.38
C ALA A 102 -22.62 28.65 -6.58
N LEU A 103 -22.18 29.49 -5.64
CA LEU A 103 -21.02 29.20 -4.79
C LEU A 103 -21.28 28.02 -3.83
N ILE A 104 -22.46 27.98 -3.22
CA ILE A 104 -22.89 26.85 -2.36
C ILE A 104 -22.98 25.57 -3.20
N GLY A 105 -23.64 25.64 -4.37
CA GLY A 105 -23.79 24.52 -5.29
C GLY A 105 -22.45 23.96 -5.77
N CYS A 106 -21.50 24.83 -6.13
CA CYS A 106 -20.15 24.42 -6.51
C CYS A 106 -19.41 23.69 -5.37
N THR A 107 -19.57 24.17 -4.13
CA THR A 107 -18.97 23.54 -2.95
C THR A 107 -19.55 22.14 -2.71
N VAL A 108 -20.88 22.01 -2.77
CA VAL A 108 -21.57 20.71 -2.61
C VAL A 108 -21.17 19.74 -3.73
N LEU A 109 -21.17 20.19 -4.99
CA LEU A 109 -20.80 19.38 -6.14
C LEU A 109 -19.36 18.86 -6.02
N LEU A 110 -18.41 19.70 -5.64
CA LEU A 110 -17.00 19.29 -5.47
C LEU A 110 -16.82 18.31 -4.30
N ASN A 111 -17.61 18.43 -3.24
CA ASN A 111 -17.58 17.49 -2.11
C ASN A 111 -18.23 16.14 -2.45
N ILE A 112 -19.35 16.14 -3.18
CA ILE A 112 -19.95 14.91 -3.71
C ILE A 112 -19.00 14.24 -4.69
N GLY A 113 -18.40 15.01 -5.61
CA GLY A 113 -17.37 14.52 -6.51
C GLY A 113 -16.19 13.90 -5.78
N PHE A 114 -15.72 14.53 -4.70
CA PHE A 114 -14.66 13.99 -3.84
C PHE A 114 -15.05 12.65 -3.19
N ALA A 115 -16.27 12.57 -2.64
CA ALA A 115 -16.78 11.33 -2.06
C ALA A 115 -16.91 10.21 -3.13
N LEU A 116 -17.47 10.52 -4.31
CA LEU A 116 -17.59 9.57 -5.41
C LEU A 116 -16.22 9.14 -5.93
N ALA A 117 -15.27 10.07 -6.09
CA ALA A 117 -13.90 9.77 -6.50
C ALA A 117 -13.25 8.78 -5.53
N LEU A 118 -13.37 9.00 -4.22
CA LEU A 118 -12.89 8.04 -3.23
C LEU A 118 -13.58 6.69 -3.33
N THR A 119 -14.91 6.66 -3.46
CA THR A 119 -15.66 5.40 -3.56
C THR A 119 -15.32 4.60 -4.81
N PHE A 120 -15.20 5.23 -5.99
CA PHE A 120 -15.00 4.53 -7.26
C PHE A 120 -13.52 4.32 -7.61
N LEU A 121 -12.62 5.25 -7.28
CA LEU A 121 -11.19 5.11 -7.60
C LEU A 121 -10.46 4.22 -6.60
N LYS A 122 -10.85 4.17 -5.31
CA LYS A 122 -10.38 3.10 -4.42
C LYS A 122 -10.96 1.74 -4.86
N CYS A 123 -12.21 1.69 -5.30
CA CYS A 123 -12.86 0.43 -5.68
C CYS A 123 -12.37 -0.12 -7.04
N LYS A 124 -11.71 0.69 -7.88
CA LYS A 124 -11.05 0.19 -9.11
C LYS A 124 -9.80 -0.64 -8.84
N PHE A 125 -9.19 -0.49 -7.64
CA PHE A 125 -8.13 -1.39 -7.18
C PHE A 125 -8.70 -2.71 -6.63
N ILE A 126 -9.96 -2.71 -6.16
CA ILE A 126 -10.64 -3.89 -5.58
C ILE A 126 -11.45 -4.68 -6.64
N PHE A 127 -11.83 -4.06 -7.76
CA PHE A 127 -12.74 -4.68 -8.73
C PHE A 127 -12.24 -4.53 -10.17
N THR A 128 -11.10 -5.14 -10.50
CA THR A 128 -10.79 -5.53 -11.88
C THR A 128 -10.11 -6.89 -11.86
N SER A 129 -10.90 -7.95 -11.68
CA SER A 129 -10.65 -9.31 -12.20
C SER A 129 -11.94 -10.14 -12.14
N GLN A 130 -13.00 -9.69 -12.82
CA GLN A 130 -13.97 -10.63 -13.38
C GLN A 130 -13.63 -10.80 -14.87
N VAL A 131 -12.72 -11.72 -15.15
CA VAL A 131 -12.59 -12.28 -16.50
C VAL A 131 -13.68 -13.33 -16.63
N ALA A 132 -14.65 -13.04 -17.49
CA ALA A 132 -15.66 -13.98 -17.94
C ALA A 132 -14.98 -15.19 -18.60
N LEU A 133 -15.22 -16.38 -18.07
CA LEU A 133 -14.95 -17.64 -18.76
C LEU A 133 -16.27 -18.27 -19.19
N SER A 134 -16.62 -17.99 -20.44
CA SER A 134 -17.67 -18.68 -21.19
C SER A 134 -17.30 -20.16 -21.31
N SER A 135 -18.11 -21.02 -20.69
CA SER A 135 -17.97 -22.48 -20.79
C SER A 135 -18.40 -22.99 -22.17
N THR A 136 -17.48 -23.62 -22.90
CA THR A 136 -17.82 -24.53 -24.00
C THR A 136 -17.29 -25.92 -23.71
N HIS A 137 -18.23 -26.86 -23.58
CA HIS A 137 -18.04 -28.29 -23.36
C HIS A 137 -17.01 -28.97 -24.29
N ARG A 138 -16.18 -29.86 -23.73
CA ARG A 138 -16.03 -31.23 -24.26
C ARG A 138 -15.43 -32.20 -23.23
N TRP A 139 -16.08 -33.35 -23.09
CA TRP A 139 -15.87 -34.43 -22.14
C TRP A 139 -14.48 -35.07 -22.20
N ARG A 140 -13.79 -35.17 -21.06
CA ARG A 140 -12.87 -36.28 -20.71
C ARG A 140 -12.93 -36.49 -19.19
N ILE A 141 -13.34 -37.69 -18.80
CA ILE A 141 -13.25 -38.16 -17.42
C ILE A 141 -11.81 -38.64 -17.20
N VAL A 142 -11.10 -37.99 -16.28
CA VAL A 142 -9.89 -38.47 -15.62
C VAL A 142 -10.13 -38.22 -14.12
N LEU A 143 -10.22 -39.28 -13.32
CA LEU A 143 -10.01 -39.22 -11.86
C LEU A 143 -8.53 -39.57 -11.61
N PRO A 144 -7.88 -39.29 -10.46
CA PRO A 144 -8.23 -38.51 -9.27
C PRO A 144 -7.07 -37.58 -8.76
N PHE A 145 -7.35 -36.73 -7.77
CA PHE A 145 -6.41 -35.85 -7.02
C PHE A 145 -5.64 -34.80 -7.85
N GLU A 146 -6.14 -33.57 -7.85
CA GLU A 146 -5.33 -32.39 -8.15
C GLU A 146 -4.31 -32.19 -7.02
N PRO A 147 -3.02 -31.94 -7.31
CA PRO A 147 -2.16 -31.37 -6.29
C PRO A 147 -2.80 -30.03 -5.92
N LEU A 148 -3.21 -29.87 -4.67
CA LEU A 148 -3.48 -28.56 -4.10
C LEU A 148 -2.15 -27.82 -4.02
N THR A 149 -1.63 -27.40 -5.17
CA THR A 149 -0.76 -26.24 -5.22
C THR A 149 -1.67 -25.11 -4.77
N ILE A 150 -1.61 -24.76 -3.50
CA ILE A 150 -2.12 -23.49 -3.01
C ILE A 150 -1.24 -22.43 -3.66
N THR A 151 -1.49 -22.14 -4.94
CA THR A 151 -1.19 -20.81 -5.45
C THR A 151 -2.20 -19.94 -4.72
N PHE A 152 -1.71 -19.23 -3.72
CA PHE A 152 -2.45 -18.14 -3.10
C PHE A 152 -2.87 -17.17 -4.22
N GLN A 153 -4.03 -17.40 -4.80
CA GLN A 153 -4.51 -16.63 -5.95
C GLN A 153 -5.00 -15.24 -5.52
N ASP A 154 -5.09 -15.02 -4.21
CA ASP A 154 -5.19 -13.73 -3.55
C ASP A 154 -4.72 -13.88 -2.08
N VAL A 155 -3.41 -14.09 -1.84
CA VAL A 155 -2.87 -13.58 -0.56
C VAL A 155 -2.58 -12.12 -0.79
N GLN A 156 -3.51 -11.28 -0.35
CA GLN A 156 -3.21 -9.87 -0.15
C GLN A 156 -2.19 -9.75 0.97
N TYR A 157 -0.92 -9.85 0.60
CA TYR A 157 0.17 -9.39 1.44
C TYR A 157 0.17 -7.87 1.39
N TYR A 158 -0.47 -7.26 2.37
CA TYR A 158 -0.23 -5.87 2.70
C TYR A 158 0.98 -5.83 3.61
N VAL A 159 2.18 -5.69 3.04
CA VAL A 159 3.32 -5.15 3.81
C VAL A 159 3.16 -3.63 3.82
N ASP A 160 2.07 -3.15 4.42
CA ASP A 160 2.06 -1.76 4.88
C ASP A 160 2.83 -1.78 6.18
N THR A 161 4.04 -1.21 6.18
CA THR A 161 4.58 -0.74 7.45
C THR A 161 3.57 0.27 7.99
N PRO A 162 2.91 0.01 9.13
CA PRO A 162 1.86 0.88 9.59
C PRO A 162 2.46 2.27 9.80
N SER A 163 1.88 3.28 9.14
CA SER A 163 2.16 4.66 9.51
C SER A 163 1.82 4.84 10.99
N VAL A 164 2.72 5.53 11.71
CA VAL A 164 2.75 5.63 13.19
C VAL A 164 1.40 6.06 13.81
N GLU A 165 0.51 6.68 13.02
CA GLU A 165 -0.83 7.10 13.42
C GLU A 165 -1.77 5.93 13.76
N LEU A 166 -1.63 4.76 13.11
CA LEU A 166 -2.49 3.59 13.35
C LEU A 166 -2.33 3.05 14.79
N CYS A 167 -1.12 3.19 15.35
CA CYS A 167 -0.79 2.77 16.71
C CYS A 167 -1.63 3.51 17.77
N SER A 168 -1.98 4.78 17.52
CA SER A 168 -2.76 5.59 18.47
C SER A 168 -4.23 5.16 18.58
N ALA A 169 -4.82 4.69 17.48
CA ALA A 169 -6.23 4.28 17.44
C ALA A 169 -6.44 2.87 18.03
N ILE A 170 -5.54 1.94 17.69
CA ILE A 170 -5.57 0.54 18.18
C ILE A 170 -5.34 0.46 19.70
N CYS A 171 -4.50 1.34 20.24
CA CYS A 171 -4.21 1.42 21.68
C CYS A 171 -5.43 1.79 22.55
N SER A 172 -6.48 2.41 21.98
CA SER A 172 -7.69 2.78 22.73
C SER A 172 -8.66 1.62 23.00
N LEU A 173 -8.56 0.53 22.23
CA LEU A 173 -9.52 -0.59 22.24
C LEU A 173 -8.95 -1.89 22.85
N LEU A 174 -7.63 -2.03 22.94
CA LEU A 174 -6.99 -3.24 23.48
C LEU A 174 -6.61 -3.07 24.95
N SER A 175 -6.78 -4.15 25.72
CA SER A 175 -6.28 -4.18 27.08
C SER A 175 -4.76 -4.01 27.08
N GLN A 176 -4.24 -3.07 27.86
CA GLN A 176 -2.79 -2.85 28.07
C GLN A 176 -2.06 -4.15 28.45
N ALA A 177 -2.74 -5.09 29.08
CA ALA A 177 -2.22 -6.42 29.41
C ALA A 177 -1.78 -7.21 28.17
N PHE A 178 -2.61 -7.23 27.12
CA PHE A 178 -2.30 -7.94 25.88
C PHE A 178 -1.14 -7.30 25.12
N VAL A 179 -1.04 -5.97 25.13
CA VAL A 179 0.10 -5.26 24.53
C VAL A 179 1.40 -5.60 25.26
N ASN A 180 1.37 -5.68 26.60
CA ASN A 180 2.55 -6.09 27.36
C ASN A 180 2.96 -7.53 27.06
N GLU A 181 2.01 -8.46 26.92
CA GLU A 181 2.30 -9.86 26.54
C GLU A 181 2.98 -9.96 25.16
N VAL A 182 2.50 -9.18 24.18
CA VAL A 182 3.10 -9.12 22.84
C VAL A 182 4.51 -8.53 22.88
N LEU A 183 4.74 -7.48 23.67
CA LEU A 183 6.06 -6.86 23.84
C LEU A 183 7.06 -7.81 24.50
N GLU A 184 6.62 -8.57 25.50
CA GLU A 184 7.43 -9.59 26.18
C GLU A 184 7.80 -10.73 25.21
N THR A 185 6.83 -11.22 24.43
CA THR A 185 7.05 -12.28 23.43
C THR A 185 8.12 -11.91 22.40
N ILE A 186 8.16 -10.63 22.02
CA ILE A 186 9.07 -10.09 21.00
C ILE A 186 10.36 -9.50 21.62
N GLU A 187 10.50 -9.53 22.94
CA GLU A 187 11.64 -9.03 23.70
C GLU A 187 11.91 -7.53 23.48
N LEU A 188 10.85 -6.70 23.41
CA LEU A 188 10.94 -5.24 23.22
C LEU A 188 10.66 -4.43 24.49
N ASP A 189 10.61 -5.07 25.67
CA ASP A 189 10.28 -4.43 26.94
C ASP A 189 11.22 -3.25 27.29
N GLU A 190 12.52 -3.40 27.01
CA GLU A 190 13.52 -2.37 27.32
C GLU A 190 13.29 -1.06 26.53
N VAL A 191 12.62 -1.14 25.37
CA VAL A 191 12.44 -0.02 24.45
C VAL A 191 10.97 0.40 24.30
N ARG A 192 10.08 -0.06 25.19
CA ARG A 192 8.63 0.20 25.14
C ARG A 192 8.24 1.68 25.05
N ASP A 193 8.99 2.55 25.73
CA ASP A 193 8.70 4.00 25.82
C ASP A 193 9.63 4.82 24.93
N SER A 194 10.44 4.16 24.10
CA SER A 194 11.38 4.81 23.20
C SER A 194 10.69 5.35 21.94
N LEU A 195 11.26 6.41 21.36
CA LEU A 195 10.77 6.95 20.10
C LEU A 195 11.17 6.04 18.94
N VAL A 196 10.18 5.60 18.14
CA VAL A 196 10.41 4.76 16.95
C VAL A 196 11.34 5.44 15.95
N GLY A 197 11.15 6.75 15.71
CA GLY A 197 12.02 7.58 14.86
C GLY A 197 12.01 7.21 13.37
N ILE A 198 12.90 7.85 12.60
CA ILE A 198 13.01 7.68 11.14
C ILE A 198 14.05 6.59 10.83
N ALA A 199 13.71 5.67 9.94
CA ALA A 199 14.56 4.52 9.59
C ALA A 199 15.96 4.98 9.14
N GLY A 200 17.00 4.42 9.77
CA GLY A 200 18.41 4.70 9.45
C GLY A 200 18.94 6.04 9.96
N THR A 201 18.14 6.88 10.63
CA THR A 201 18.59 8.19 11.13
C THR A 201 18.41 8.35 12.64
N SER A 202 17.28 7.93 13.20
CA SER A 202 16.98 8.14 14.62
C SER A 202 15.97 7.13 15.16
N GLY A 203 15.97 6.95 16.49
CA GLY A 203 15.03 6.08 17.20
C GLY A 203 15.53 4.64 17.29
N LEU A 204 14.63 3.70 16.98
CA LEU A 204 14.87 2.26 17.10
C LEU A 204 15.90 1.74 16.09
N SER A 205 16.66 0.72 16.49
CA SER A 205 17.54 -0.04 15.60
C SER A 205 16.73 -0.70 14.46
N THR A 206 17.39 -1.05 13.35
CA THR A 206 16.73 -1.75 12.23
C THR A 206 16.08 -3.07 12.68
N GLU A 207 16.72 -3.77 13.62
CA GLU A 207 16.26 -5.04 14.15
C GLU A 207 15.10 -4.88 15.15
N GLN A 208 15.17 -3.90 16.06
CA GLN A 208 14.05 -3.52 16.92
C GLN A 208 12.84 -3.07 16.11
N ARG A 209 13.05 -2.32 15.03
CA ARG A 209 11.98 -1.88 14.12
C ARG A 209 11.32 -3.06 13.43
N LYS A 210 12.09 -4.06 12.98
CA LYS A 210 11.53 -5.28 12.38
C LYS A 210 10.69 -6.07 13.38
N ARG A 211 11.21 -6.24 14.59
CA ARG A 211 10.48 -6.85 15.71
C ARG A 211 9.19 -6.10 16.03
N LEU A 212 9.23 -4.76 16.04
CA LEU A 212 8.04 -3.92 16.23
C LEU A 212 7.01 -4.12 15.13
N THR A 213 7.43 -4.23 13.85
CA THR A 213 6.52 -4.54 12.75
C THR A 213 5.79 -5.87 12.99
N VAL A 214 6.52 -6.91 13.40
CA VAL A 214 5.91 -8.19 13.77
C VAL A 214 4.93 -8.03 14.94
N ALA A 215 5.28 -7.21 15.93
CA ALA A 215 4.42 -6.93 17.09
C ALA A 215 3.08 -6.31 16.68
N VAL A 216 3.08 -5.36 15.75
CA VAL A 216 1.84 -4.73 15.27
C VAL A 216 0.94 -5.76 14.57
N GLU A 217 1.51 -6.70 13.82
CA GLU A 217 0.73 -7.78 13.19
C GLU A 217 0.19 -8.78 14.22
N LEU A 218 0.96 -9.07 15.28
CA LEU A 218 0.50 -9.95 16.37
C LEU A 218 -0.67 -9.40 17.15
N VAL A 219 -0.85 -8.07 17.17
CA VAL A 219 -1.96 -7.44 17.87
C VAL A 219 -3.32 -7.89 17.31
N ALA A 220 -3.39 -8.27 16.04
CA ALA A 220 -4.60 -8.86 15.44
C ALA A 220 -4.89 -10.29 15.91
N ASN A 221 -4.01 -10.87 16.74
CA ASN A 221 -4.01 -12.26 17.19
C ASN A 221 -4.21 -13.29 16.05
N PRO A 222 -3.38 -13.26 14.99
CA PRO A 222 -3.49 -14.21 13.89
C PRO A 222 -3.11 -15.63 14.33
N SER A 223 -3.79 -16.64 13.78
CA SER A 223 -3.45 -18.05 13.97
C SER A 223 -2.33 -18.53 13.03
N ILE A 224 -2.18 -17.86 11.87
CA ILE A 224 -1.16 -18.16 10.87
C ILE A 224 -0.50 -16.83 10.47
N ILE A 225 0.84 -16.82 10.45
CA ILE A 225 1.65 -15.66 10.12
C ILE A 225 2.55 -16.05 8.96
N PHE A 226 2.53 -15.24 7.91
CA PHE A 226 3.44 -15.41 6.79
C PHE A 226 4.45 -14.25 6.81
N MET A 227 5.76 -14.52 6.66
CA MET A 227 6.81 -13.50 6.62
C MET A 227 7.68 -13.65 5.37
N ASP A 228 7.84 -12.57 4.62
CA ASP A 228 8.75 -12.55 3.45
C ASP A 228 10.12 -12.00 3.87
N GLU A 229 11.16 -12.83 3.76
CA GLU A 229 12.56 -12.52 4.09
C GLU A 229 12.75 -11.65 5.35
N PRO A 230 12.35 -12.13 6.55
CA PRO A 230 12.40 -11.34 7.78
C PRO A 230 13.82 -10.91 8.18
N THR A 231 14.86 -11.58 7.67
CA THR A 231 16.27 -11.31 7.97
C THR A 231 16.95 -10.34 6.99
N SER A 232 16.22 -9.84 5.97
CA SER A 232 16.75 -8.92 4.96
C SER A 232 17.40 -7.64 5.54
N GLY A 233 18.59 -7.27 5.08
CA GLY A 233 19.27 -6.04 5.55
C GLY A 233 19.68 -6.03 7.03
N LEU A 234 19.72 -7.20 7.68
CA LEU A 234 20.28 -7.39 9.02
C LEU A 234 21.62 -8.13 8.93
N ASP A 235 22.51 -7.87 9.89
CA ASP A 235 23.68 -8.71 10.13
C ASP A 235 23.28 -10.03 10.83
N ALA A 236 24.17 -11.01 10.85
CA ALA A 236 23.88 -12.35 11.34
C ALA A 236 23.37 -12.38 12.79
N ARG A 237 23.91 -11.51 13.66
CA ARG A 237 23.49 -11.45 15.07
C ARG A 237 22.09 -10.86 15.19
N ALA A 238 21.84 -9.73 14.54
CA ALA A 238 20.52 -9.10 14.55
C ALA A 238 19.44 -10.02 13.94
N ALA A 239 19.77 -10.70 12.83
CA ALA A 239 18.89 -11.68 12.22
C ALA A 239 18.54 -12.83 13.17
N ALA A 240 19.50 -13.35 13.95
CA ALA A 240 19.26 -14.38 14.95
C ALA A 240 18.32 -13.91 16.06
N ILE A 241 18.44 -12.66 16.53
CA ILE A 241 17.54 -12.09 17.54
C ILE A 241 16.11 -12.00 17.00
N VAL A 242 15.93 -11.52 15.76
CA VAL A 242 14.61 -11.48 15.12
C VAL A 242 14.02 -12.89 14.99
N MET A 243 14.80 -13.85 14.49
CA MET A 243 14.32 -15.21 14.31
C MET A 243 14.03 -15.93 15.64
N ARG A 244 14.74 -15.60 16.72
CA ARG A 244 14.40 -16.06 18.07
C ARG A 244 13.03 -15.56 18.50
N ALA A 245 12.75 -14.26 18.32
CA ALA A 245 11.42 -13.73 18.60
C ALA A 245 10.33 -14.41 17.76
N VAL A 246 10.59 -14.65 16.48
CA VAL A 246 9.69 -15.42 15.59
C VAL A 246 9.47 -16.85 16.09
N LYS A 247 10.51 -17.50 16.61
CA LYS A 247 10.39 -18.83 17.21
C LYS A 247 9.51 -18.81 18.46
N ASN A 248 9.72 -17.85 19.36
CA ASN A 248 8.87 -17.67 20.56
C ASN A 248 7.40 -17.49 20.17
N ILE A 249 7.12 -16.73 19.10
CA ILE A 249 5.77 -16.57 18.55
C ILE A 249 5.19 -17.92 18.11
N ALA A 250 5.96 -18.74 17.39
CA ALA A 250 5.50 -20.05 16.97
C ALA A 250 5.21 -20.97 18.18
N GLU A 251 6.03 -20.91 19.23
CA GLU A 251 5.87 -21.69 20.46
C GLU A 251 4.59 -21.37 21.23
N THR A 252 4.00 -20.18 21.04
CA THR A 252 2.67 -19.85 21.59
C THR A 252 1.51 -20.62 20.93
N GLY A 253 1.78 -21.47 19.94
CA GLY A 253 0.78 -22.26 19.21
C GLY A 253 0.32 -21.63 17.90
N ARG A 254 1.08 -20.67 17.36
CA ARG A 254 0.81 -20.01 16.07
C ARG A 254 1.61 -20.69 14.96
N THR A 255 1.03 -20.81 13.78
CA THR A 255 1.77 -21.32 12.60
C THR A 255 2.51 -20.17 11.94
N VAL A 256 3.83 -20.29 11.80
CA VAL A 256 4.65 -19.30 11.10
C VAL A 256 5.24 -19.92 9.83
N VAL A 257 5.08 -19.24 8.70
CA VAL A 257 5.70 -19.61 7.42
C VAL A 257 6.55 -18.45 6.96
N CYS A 258 7.82 -18.67 6.65
CA CYS A 258 8.67 -17.61 6.12
C CYS A 258 9.64 -18.06 5.04
N THR A 259 10.01 -17.12 4.18
CA THR A 259 11.05 -17.30 3.15
C THR A 259 12.39 -16.78 3.70
N ILE A 260 13.49 -17.52 3.49
CA ILE A 260 14.83 -17.04 3.80
C ILE A 260 15.77 -17.36 2.64
N HIS A 261 16.48 -16.33 2.16
CA HIS A 261 17.38 -16.45 1.02
C HIS A 261 18.64 -17.28 1.35
N GLN A 262 19.30 -17.04 2.49
CA GLN A 262 20.49 -17.78 2.94
C GLN A 262 20.66 -17.69 4.47
N PRO A 263 20.14 -18.66 5.26
CA PRO A 263 20.25 -18.60 6.72
C PRO A 263 21.66 -18.97 7.23
N SER A 264 22.05 -18.37 8.35
CA SER A 264 23.16 -18.89 9.17
C SER A 264 22.79 -20.23 9.81
N ILE A 265 23.77 -20.96 10.32
CA ILE A 265 23.56 -22.26 10.97
C ILE A 265 22.54 -22.15 12.10
N ASP A 266 22.72 -21.18 13.01
CA ASP A 266 21.83 -20.95 14.15
C ASP A 266 20.38 -20.67 13.73
N ILE A 267 20.18 -19.93 12.64
CA ILE A 267 18.84 -19.61 12.11
C ILE A 267 18.25 -20.84 11.43
N PHE A 268 19.05 -21.57 10.66
CA PHE A 268 18.60 -22.75 9.94
C PHE A 268 18.14 -23.86 10.89
N GLU A 269 18.84 -24.05 12.01
CA GLU A 269 18.50 -25.04 13.02
C GLU A 269 17.31 -24.63 13.92
N ALA A 270 16.89 -23.36 13.90
CA ALA A 270 15.71 -22.91 14.63
C ALA A 270 14.38 -23.36 13.98
N PHE A 271 14.40 -23.75 12.71
CA PHE A 271 13.22 -24.18 11.96
C PHE A 271 12.82 -25.61 12.29
N ASP A 272 11.51 -25.81 12.47
CA ASP A 272 10.93 -27.14 12.69
C ASP A 272 10.87 -27.94 11.38
N GLU A 273 10.36 -27.30 10.32
CA GLU A 273 10.20 -27.88 8.99
C GLU A 273 10.81 -26.99 7.91
N LEU A 274 11.30 -27.64 6.86
CA LEU A 274 11.87 -27.01 5.68
C LEU A 274 11.10 -27.45 4.44
N VAL A 275 10.68 -26.47 3.63
CA VAL A 275 10.24 -26.68 2.26
C VAL A 275 11.27 -26.07 1.33
N LEU A 276 11.95 -26.91 0.55
CA LEU A 276 12.94 -26.48 -0.43
C LEU A 276 12.38 -26.59 -1.84
N LEU A 277 12.45 -25.48 -2.57
CA LEU A 277 11.99 -25.37 -3.94
C LEU A 277 13.16 -25.21 -4.91
N LYS A 278 13.13 -25.93 -6.03
CA LYS A 278 13.99 -25.64 -7.18
C LYS A 278 13.36 -24.62 -8.11
N ILE A 279 14.19 -24.05 -8.98
CA ILE A 279 13.72 -23.16 -10.05
C ILE A 279 12.67 -23.89 -10.91
N GLY A 280 11.55 -23.21 -11.14
CA GLY A 280 10.35 -23.80 -11.73
C GLY A 280 9.28 -24.18 -10.72
N GLY A 281 9.47 -23.85 -9.43
CA GLY A 281 8.46 -23.99 -8.38
C GLY A 281 8.18 -25.44 -7.98
N ARG A 282 9.13 -26.35 -8.20
CA ARG A 282 8.99 -27.76 -7.82
C ARG A 282 9.66 -28.01 -6.48
N ILE A 283 9.01 -28.80 -5.64
CA ILE A 283 9.56 -29.21 -4.34
C ILE A 283 10.63 -30.27 -4.57
N ILE A 284 11.75 -30.12 -3.87
CA ILE A 284 12.85 -31.09 -3.86
C ILE A 284 13.11 -31.67 -2.47
N TYR A 285 12.57 -31.02 -1.43
CA TYR A 285 12.55 -31.51 -0.07
C TYR A 285 11.39 -30.85 0.68
N SER A 286 10.62 -31.63 1.43
CA SER A 286 9.67 -31.13 2.43
C SER A 286 9.76 -32.03 3.64
N GLY A 287 9.96 -31.45 4.82
CA GLY A 287 9.97 -32.21 6.07
C GLY A 287 10.80 -31.59 7.17
N PRO A 288 10.94 -32.29 8.30
CA PRO A 288 11.62 -31.78 9.47
C PRO A 288 13.13 -31.72 9.26
N ILE A 289 13.76 -30.61 9.69
CA ILE A 289 15.22 -30.42 9.54
C ILE A 289 16.01 -31.45 10.38
N GLY A 290 15.47 -31.78 11.55
CA GLY A 290 16.10 -32.65 12.54
C GLY A 290 17.19 -31.92 13.34
N GLN A 291 17.61 -32.53 14.45
CA GLN A 291 18.69 -31.97 15.27
C GLN A 291 19.97 -31.86 14.44
N HIS A 292 20.64 -30.71 14.52
CA HIS A 292 21.86 -30.39 13.76
C HIS A 292 21.73 -30.64 12.25
N SER A 293 20.56 -30.38 11.67
CA SER A 293 20.27 -30.60 10.24
C SER A 293 20.43 -32.04 9.74
N SER A 294 20.48 -33.01 10.66
CA SER A 294 20.81 -34.40 10.36
C SER A 294 19.86 -35.06 9.35
N ARG A 295 18.57 -34.74 9.39
CA ARG A 295 17.57 -35.38 8.51
C ARG A 295 17.68 -34.88 7.08
N VAL A 296 17.91 -33.59 6.91
CA VAL A 296 18.17 -32.94 5.61
C VAL A 296 19.47 -33.48 5.01
N ILE A 297 20.54 -33.49 5.80
CA ILE A 297 21.85 -33.99 5.36
C ILE A 297 21.75 -35.45 4.94
N GLN A 298 21.15 -36.31 5.77
CA GLN A 298 20.98 -37.73 5.47
C GLN A 298 20.18 -37.97 4.18
N TYR A 299 19.14 -37.16 3.94
CA TYR A 299 18.35 -37.24 2.71
C TYR A 299 19.20 -36.93 1.47
N PHE A 300 19.87 -35.78 1.45
CA PHE A 300 20.66 -35.39 0.28
C PHE A 300 21.90 -36.27 0.09
N GLU A 301 22.54 -36.75 1.16
CA GLU A 301 23.66 -37.70 1.08
C GLU A 301 23.24 -39.10 0.59
N SER A 302 21.95 -39.46 0.72
CA SER A 302 21.44 -40.73 0.18
C SER A 302 21.30 -40.71 -1.35
N ILE A 303 21.29 -39.53 -1.96
CA ILE A 303 21.15 -39.37 -3.40
C ILE A 303 22.50 -39.66 -4.09
N PRO A 304 22.55 -40.60 -5.05
CA PRO A 304 23.76 -40.86 -5.82
C PRO A 304 24.22 -39.59 -6.54
N ALA A 305 25.51 -39.26 -6.42
CA ALA A 305 26.18 -38.09 -7.00
C ALA A 305 26.23 -36.81 -6.15
N VAL A 306 25.51 -36.72 -5.02
CA VAL A 306 25.66 -35.59 -4.09
C VAL A 306 26.94 -35.76 -3.26
N PRO A 307 27.83 -34.75 -3.19
CA PRO A 307 29.02 -34.82 -2.34
C PRO A 307 28.63 -34.70 -0.87
N LYS A 308 29.29 -35.50 -0.02
CA LYS A 308 29.12 -35.39 1.45
C LYS A 308 29.48 -34.01 1.96
N ILE A 309 28.78 -33.58 2.99
CA ILE A 309 29.04 -32.29 3.63
C ILE A 309 30.42 -32.31 4.30
N LYS A 310 31.14 -31.19 4.22
CA LYS A 310 32.43 -31.01 4.92
C LYS A 310 32.18 -30.72 6.40
N GLU A 311 33.11 -31.12 7.27
CA GLU A 311 33.05 -30.75 8.68
C GLU A 311 33.02 -29.22 8.85
N ASN A 312 32.18 -28.73 9.77
CA ASN A 312 31.96 -27.31 10.07
C ASN A 312 31.46 -26.45 8.89
N TYR A 313 30.86 -27.06 7.87
CA TYR A 313 30.26 -26.33 6.77
C TYR A 313 28.77 -26.07 7.02
N ASN A 314 28.26 -24.91 6.60
CA ASN A 314 26.85 -24.55 6.80
C ASN A 314 25.93 -25.48 5.99
N PRO A 315 25.05 -26.28 6.63
CA PRO A 315 24.15 -27.20 5.95
C PRO A 315 23.22 -26.50 4.95
N ALA A 316 22.74 -25.30 5.27
CA ALA A 316 21.86 -24.54 4.39
C ALA A 316 22.58 -24.11 3.11
N THR A 317 23.82 -23.63 3.24
CA THR A 317 24.65 -23.25 2.09
C THR A 317 24.99 -24.46 1.23
N TRP A 318 25.41 -25.56 1.87
CA TRP A 318 25.75 -26.80 1.15
C TRP A 318 24.54 -27.33 0.38
N MET A 319 23.38 -27.37 1.02
CA MET A 319 22.12 -27.80 0.41
C MET A 319 21.79 -26.96 -0.85
N LEU A 320 21.92 -25.63 -0.78
CA LEU A 320 21.67 -24.75 -1.94
C LEU A 320 22.71 -24.92 -3.05
N GLU A 321 23.97 -25.23 -2.71
CA GLU A 321 25.04 -25.48 -3.69
C GLU A 321 24.82 -26.79 -4.44
N VAL A 322 24.53 -27.89 -3.72
CA VAL A 322 24.34 -29.22 -4.31
C VAL A 322 23.02 -29.35 -5.08
N THR A 323 22.02 -28.53 -4.74
CA THR A 323 20.72 -28.48 -5.46
C THR A 323 20.66 -27.39 -6.53
N SER A 324 21.77 -26.69 -6.78
CA SER A 324 21.86 -25.67 -7.83
C SER A 324 21.68 -26.27 -9.22
N LYS A 325 21.19 -25.46 -10.18
CA LYS A 325 21.03 -25.86 -11.59
C LYS A 325 22.31 -26.43 -12.21
N SER A 326 23.45 -25.85 -11.85
CA SER A 326 24.76 -26.27 -12.37
C SER A 326 25.13 -27.64 -11.85
N ALA A 327 24.90 -27.91 -10.56
CA ALA A 327 25.11 -29.23 -9.97
C ALA A 327 24.15 -30.26 -10.57
N GLU A 328 22.87 -29.91 -10.71
CA GLU A 328 21.85 -30.77 -11.33
C GLU A 328 22.23 -31.17 -12.77
N ALA A 329 22.69 -30.22 -13.58
CA ALA A 329 23.15 -30.47 -14.95
C ALA A 329 24.42 -31.34 -15.02
N ALA A 330 25.35 -31.16 -14.07
CA ALA A 330 26.58 -31.95 -14.01
C ALA A 330 26.31 -33.42 -13.64
N HIS A 331 25.31 -33.67 -12.81
CA HIS A 331 24.95 -35.01 -12.35
C HIS A 331 23.89 -35.70 -13.24
N GLY A 332 23.20 -34.95 -14.11
CA GLY A 332 22.23 -35.49 -15.06
C GLY A 332 20.98 -36.08 -14.39
N GLN A 333 20.64 -35.64 -13.18
CA GLN A 333 19.51 -36.12 -12.39
C GLN A 333 18.52 -34.98 -12.12
N ASP A 334 17.22 -35.27 -12.02
CA ASP A 334 16.20 -34.26 -11.67
C ASP A 334 15.78 -34.46 -10.22
N PHE A 335 16.18 -33.54 -9.33
CA PHE A 335 15.91 -33.66 -7.89
C PHE A 335 14.42 -33.69 -7.55
N ALA A 336 13.56 -33.07 -8.37
CA ALA A 336 12.11 -33.13 -8.15
C ALA A 336 11.56 -34.54 -8.38
N LYS A 337 12.07 -35.26 -9.39
CA LYS A 337 11.66 -36.65 -9.64
C LYS A 337 12.15 -37.60 -8.56
N ILE A 338 13.34 -37.35 -8.02
CA ILE A 338 13.89 -38.13 -6.92
C ILE A 338 13.02 -37.92 -5.67
N TYR A 339 12.63 -36.67 -5.41
CA TYR A 339 11.74 -36.34 -4.30
C TYR A 339 10.36 -37.01 -4.45
N GLU A 340 9.73 -36.95 -5.62
CA GLU A 340 8.45 -37.63 -5.92
C GLU A 340 8.48 -39.15 -5.67
N GLY A 341 9.65 -39.78 -5.86
CA GLY A 341 9.86 -41.21 -5.59
C GLY A 341 10.30 -41.53 -4.16
N SER A 342 10.48 -40.52 -3.30
CA SER A 342 11.03 -40.68 -1.96
C SER A 342 9.94 -40.94 -0.91
N ILE A 343 10.36 -41.50 0.22
CA ILE A 343 9.47 -41.73 1.39
C ILE A 343 8.93 -40.41 1.97
N LEU A 344 9.59 -39.27 1.71
CA LEU A 344 9.16 -37.96 2.20
C LEU A 344 7.99 -37.37 1.39
N TYR A 345 7.73 -37.88 0.19
CA TYR A 345 6.61 -37.44 -0.64
C TYR A 345 5.33 -38.25 -0.43
N GLN A 346 5.45 -39.47 0.09
CA GLN A 346 4.31 -40.35 0.42
C GLN A 346 3.73 -39.99 1.78
#